data_AF-A0A7J4S1U7-F1
#
_entry.id   AF-A0A7J4S1U7-F1
#
_cell.length_a   1.000
_cell.length_b   1.000
_cell.length_c   1.000
_cell.angle_alpha   90.00
_cell.angle_beta   90.00
_cell.angle_gamma   90.00
#
_symmetry.space_group_name_H-M   'P 1'
#
loop_
_entity.id
_entity.type
_entity.pdbx_description
1 polymer ?
#
loop_
_entity_poly.entity_id
_entity_poly.type
_entity_poly.pdbx_seq_one_letter_code
_entity_poly.pdbx_strand_id
1 'polypeptide(L)'
;MEKLSTRLISDSLRNKAGIIFCASIIILLLNFTNLSLNPDFTAVVGSILLFLSLAFFGKSITWKKGAEGEEAVVAQLRQLNNVTTYHDIHLPSYGWNIDHVILSDRGIYVAETKNYAGEISQRDGQWINRIIGRFKIFENKIGNPVLQAKHYAAKLNAFLKEQNANNLWV
;
A
#
# COMPACT_ATOMS: atom_id res chain seq x y z
N MET A 1 -16.01 -3.77 9.88
CA MET A 1 -14.54 -3.72 9.79
C MET A 1 -14.16 -2.34 9.32
N GLU A 2 -13.33 -1.66 10.08
CA GLU A 2 -12.67 -0.46 9.58
C GLU A 2 -11.75 -0.83 8.41
N LYS A 3 -11.76 -0.02 7.36
CA LYS A 3 -10.87 -0.24 6.21
C LYS A 3 -9.45 0.16 6.61
N LEU A 4 -8.48 -0.68 6.25
CA LEU A 4 -7.05 -0.35 6.42
C LEU A 4 -6.70 0.92 5.63
N SER A 5 -5.79 1.73 6.15
CA SER A 5 -5.32 2.97 5.52
C SER A 5 -4.86 2.75 4.08
N THR A 6 -4.13 1.67 3.81
CA THR A 6 -3.69 1.26 2.46
C THR A 6 -4.87 1.08 1.51
N ARG A 7 -5.98 0.50 1.97
CA ARG A 7 -7.23 0.36 1.19
C ARG A 7 -7.89 1.71 0.95
N LEU A 8 -7.95 2.57 1.96
CA LEU A 8 -8.52 3.91 1.85
C LEU A 8 -7.75 4.76 0.83
N ILE A 9 -6.41 4.68 0.83
CA ILE A 9 -5.55 5.37 -0.15
C ILE A 9 -5.83 4.86 -1.57
N SER A 10 -5.88 3.53 -1.75
CA SER A 10 -6.24 2.91 -3.04
C SER A 10 -7.58 3.42 -3.56
N ASP A 11 -8.63 3.37 -2.74
CA ASP A 11 -9.98 3.81 -3.11
C ASP A 11 -10.00 5.31 -3.44
N SER A 12 -9.32 6.15 -2.64
CA SER A 12 -9.20 7.59 -2.89
C SER A 12 -8.54 7.90 -4.23
N LEU A 13 -7.43 7.22 -4.55
CA LEU A 13 -6.74 7.39 -5.83
C LEU A 13 -7.60 6.95 -7.01
N ARG A 14 -8.30 5.81 -6.90
CA ARG A 14 -9.23 5.33 -7.93
C ARG A 14 -10.35 6.33 -8.19
N ASN A 15 -10.94 6.88 -7.13
CA ASN A 15 -12.03 7.85 -7.25
C ASN A 15 -11.54 9.15 -7.90
N LYS A 16 -10.38 9.68 -7.50
CA LYS A 16 -9.75 10.85 -8.14
C LYS A 16 -9.47 10.59 -9.62
N ALA A 17 -8.94 9.41 -9.95
CA ALA A 17 -8.68 9.02 -11.33
C ALA A 17 -9.96 9.02 -12.17
N GLY A 18 -11.05 8.46 -11.64
CA GLY A 18 -12.35 8.42 -12.32
C GLY A 18 -12.95 9.81 -12.55
N ILE A 19 -12.88 10.71 -11.56
CA ILE A 19 -13.37 12.09 -11.71
C ILE A 19 -12.57 12.82 -12.80
N ILE A 20 -11.24 12.75 -12.75
CA ILE A 20 -10.36 13.40 -13.74
C ILE A 20 -10.59 12.80 -15.13
N PHE A 21 -10.80 11.47 -15.22
CA PHE A 21 -11.13 10.80 -16.47
C PHE A 21 -12.42 11.37 -17.08
N CYS A 22 -13.51 11.38 -16.33
CA CYS A 22 -14.80 11.89 -16.82
C CYS A 22 -14.68 13.36 -17.24
N ALA A 23 -14.00 14.20 -16.45
CA ALA A 23 -13.76 15.60 -16.80
C ALA A 23 -12.95 15.73 -18.10
N SER A 24 -11.90 14.93 -18.28
CA SER A 24 -11.08 14.94 -19.50
C SER A 24 -11.90 14.56 -20.74
N ILE A 25 -12.77 13.55 -20.65
CA ILE A 25 -13.63 13.13 -21.75
C ILE A 25 -14.65 14.22 -22.08
N ILE A 26 -15.27 14.84 -21.07
CA ILE A 26 -16.21 15.95 -21.29
C ILE A 26 -15.51 17.10 -22.03
N ILE A 27 -14.32 17.52 -21.57
CA ILE A 27 -13.55 18.59 -22.21
C ILE A 27 -13.21 18.24 -23.66
N LEU A 28 -12.81 17.00 -23.93
CA LEU A 28 -12.51 16.54 -25.28
C LEU A 28 -13.75 16.54 -26.17
N LEU A 29 -14.91 16.13 -25.63
CA LEU A 29 -16.18 16.11 -26.37
C LEU A 29 -16.70 17.52 -26.70
N LEU A 30 -16.43 18.52 -25.88
CA LEU A 30 -16.82 19.91 -26.15
C LEU A 30 -16.15 20.51 -27.39
N ASN A 31 -15.02 19.95 -27.85
CA ASN A 31 -14.41 20.36 -29.11
C ASN A 31 -15.28 20.04 -30.34
N PHE A 32 -16.25 19.12 -30.20
CA PHE A 32 -17.16 18.76 -31.29
C PHE A 32 -18.42 19.64 -31.34
N THR A 33 -18.67 20.49 -30.34
CA THR A 33 -19.94 21.24 -30.22
C THR A 33 -19.84 22.71 -30.62
N ASN A 34 -18.75 23.15 -31.27
CA ASN A 34 -18.45 24.56 -31.57
C ASN A 34 -18.51 25.51 -30.35
N LEU A 35 -18.57 24.97 -29.12
CA LEU A 35 -18.68 25.73 -27.88
C LEU A 35 -17.32 26.11 -27.29
N SER A 36 -16.23 25.49 -27.77
CA SER A 36 -14.87 25.76 -27.31
C SER A 36 -14.38 27.11 -27.84
N LEU A 37 -13.96 28.01 -26.93
CA LEU A 37 -13.35 29.29 -27.28
C LEU A 37 -12.01 29.13 -28.05
N ASN A 38 -11.27 28.05 -27.77
CA ASN A 38 -10.03 27.70 -28.45
C ASN A 38 -9.89 26.16 -28.49
N PRO A 39 -10.30 25.50 -29.59
CA PRO A 39 -10.34 24.03 -29.70
C PRO A 39 -8.97 23.37 -29.47
N ASP A 40 -7.89 23.96 -29.96
CA ASP A 40 -6.54 23.41 -29.81
C ASP A 40 -6.10 23.40 -28.35
N PHE A 41 -6.33 24.51 -27.64
CA PHE A 41 -6.03 24.60 -26.22
C PHE A 41 -6.86 23.61 -25.39
N THR A 42 -8.17 23.51 -25.64
CA THR A 42 -9.05 22.58 -24.93
C THR A 42 -8.69 21.12 -25.21
N ALA A 43 -8.28 20.78 -26.44
CA ALA A 43 -7.78 19.45 -26.78
C ALA A 43 -6.50 19.09 -26.01
N VAL A 44 -5.55 20.03 -25.88
CA VAL A 44 -4.32 19.83 -25.11
C VAL A 44 -4.63 19.62 -23.63
N VAL A 45 -5.47 20.48 -23.03
CA VAL A 45 -5.86 20.36 -21.61
C VAL A 45 -6.57 19.03 -21.35
N GLY A 46 -7.55 18.66 -22.19
CA GLY A 46 -8.25 17.39 -22.08
C GLY A 46 -7.30 16.20 -22.16
N SER A 47 -6.34 16.23 -23.08
CA SER A 47 -5.33 15.17 -23.23
C SER A 47 -4.42 15.06 -22.01
N ILE A 48 -3.93 16.17 -21.45
CA ILE A 48 -3.10 16.18 -20.24
C ILE A 48 -3.87 15.57 -19.06
N LEU A 49 -5.12 15.95 -18.86
CA LEU A 49 -5.95 15.41 -17.79
C LEU A 49 -6.23 13.91 -17.98
N LEU A 50 -6.41 13.47 -19.21
CA LEU A 50 -6.56 12.04 -19.52
C LEU A 50 -5.30 11.25 -19.11
N PHE A 51 -4.10 11.71 -19.48
CA PHE A 51 -2.85 11.08 -19.05
C PHE A 51 -2.67 11.10 -17.53
N LEU A 52 -3.03 12.21 -16.87
CA LEU A 52 -2.99 12.31 -15.41
C LEU A 52 -3.91 11.29 -14.74
N SER A 53 -5.12 11.11 -15.28
CA SER A 53 -6.06 10.08 -14.81
C SER A 53 -5.46 8.68 -14.91
N LEU A 54 -4.86 8.32 -16.05
CA LEU A 54 -4.21 7.02 -16.24
C LEU A 54 -3.08 6.78 -15.22
N ALA A 55 -2.27 7.80 -14.91
CA ALA A 55 -1.23 7.71 -13.89
C ALA A 55 -1.82 7.44 -12.49
N PHE A 56 -2.92 8.11 -12.13
CA PHE A 56 -3.61 7.86 -10.86
C PHE A 56 -4.24 6.46 -10.80
N PHE A 57 -4.80 5.96 -11.91
CA PHE A 57 -5.27 4.58 -12.00
C PHE A 57 -4.13 3.59 -11.75
N GLY A 58 -2.99 3.76 -12.43
CA GLY A 58 -1.80 2.93 -12.21
C GLY A 58 -1.37 2.91 -10.74
N LYS A 59 -1.30 4.09 -10.10
CA LYS A 59 -0.98 4.20 -8.68
C LYS A 59 -2.03 3.49 -7.80
N SER A 60 -3.32 3.65 -8.07
CA SER A 60 -4.38 3.00 -7.29
C SER A 60 -4.29 1.47 -7.35
N ILE A 61 -3.91 0.89 -8.50
CA ILE A 61 -3.71 -0.56 -8.64
C ILE A 61 -2.55 -1.03 -7.76
N THR A 62 -1.44 -0.29 -7.70
CA THR A 62 -0.32 -0.64 -6.80
C THR A 62 -0.73 -0.62 -5.34
N TRP A 63 -1.44 0.42 -4.90
CA TRP A 63 -1.96 0.50 -3.53
C TRP A 63 -3.00 -0.58 -3.24
N LYS A 64 -3.85 -0.92 -4.22
CA LYS A 64 -4.83 -2.00 -4.12
C LYS A 64 -4.14 -3.34 -3.83
N LYS A 65 -3.05 -3.66 -4.54
CA LYS A 65 -2.28 -4.89 -4.30
C LYS A 65 -1.69 -4.92 -2.89
N GLY A 66 -1.18 -3.80 -2.39
CA GLY A 66 -0.72 -3.68 -1.01
C GLY A 66 -1.85 -4.01 -0.02
N ALA A 67 -3.00 -3.34 -0.18
CA ALA A 67 -4.17 -3.53 0.67
C ALA A 67 -4.69 -4.98 0.65
N GLU A 68 -4.72 -5.62 -0.52
CA GLU A 68 -5.12 -7.03 -0.64
C GLU A 68 -4.17 -7.97 0.12
N GLY A 69 -2.87 -7.67 0.15
CA GLY A 69 -1.90 -8.41 0.94
C GLY A 69 -2.17 -8.29 2.43
N GLU A 70 -2.30 -7.05 2.93
CA GLU A 70 -2.59 -6.79 4.34
C GLU A 70 -3.92 -7.44 4.76
N GLU A 71 -4.97 -7.30 3.97
CA GLU A 71 -6.28 -7.91 4.23
C GLU A 71 -6.22 -9.44 4.27
N ALA A 72 -5.40 -10.07 3.41
CA ALA A 72 -5.19 -11.50 3.43
C ALA A 72 -4.53 -11.96 4.74
N VAL A 73 -3.51 -11.22 5.22
CA VAL A 73 -2.87 -11.51 6.52
C VAL A 73 -3.85 -11.30 7.68
N VAL A 74 -4.62 -10.21 7.67
CA VAL A 74 -5.70 -9.97 8.65
C VAL A 74 -6.68 -11.14 8.68
N ALA A 75 -7.09 -11.64 7.52
CA ALA A 75 -8.02 -12.77 7.43
C ALA A 75 -7.46 -14.04 8.07
N GLN A 76 -6.16 -14.31 7.92
CA GLN A 76 -5.49 -15.44 8.57
C GLN A 76 -5.32 -15.23 10.08
N LEU A 77 -4.85 -14.04 10.50
CA LEU A 77 -4.62 -13.72 11.91
C LEU A 77 -5.89 -13.83 12.75
N ARG A 78 -7.06 -13.52 12.17
CA ARG A 78 -8.37 -13.69 12.85
C ARG A 78 -8.78 -15.12 13.12
N GLN A 79 -8.19 -16.08 12.43
CA GLN A 79 -8.47 -17.49 12.66
C GLN A 79 -7.67 -18.05 13.84
N LEU A 80 -6.68 -17.30 14.34
CA LEU A 80 -5.88 -17.70 15.48
C LEU A 80 -6.69 -17.52 16.77
N ASN A 81 -6.70 -18.57 17.59
CA ASN A 81 -7.27 -18.53 18.93
C ASN A 81 -6.21 -18.06 19.94
N ASN A 82 -6.65 -17.53 21.07
CA ASN A 82 -5.79 -17.11 22.19
C ASN A 82 -4.78 -16.00 21.85
N VAL A 83 -5.07 -15.19 20.83
CA VAL A 83 -4.31 -13.99 20.50
C VAL A 83 -5.25 -12.81 20.29
N THR A 84 -4.77 -11.60 20.57
CA THR A 84 -5.46 -10.37 20.22
C THR A 84 -4.66 -9.66 19.14
N THR A 85 -5.30 -9.38 18.01
CA THR A 85 -4.63 -8.79 16.84
C THR A 85 -5.10 -7.37 16.59
N TYR A 86 -4.16 -6.46 16.38
CA TYR A 86 -4.40 -5.09 15.97
C TYR A 86 -3.75 -4.86 14.61
N HIS A 87 -4.37 -4.02 13.79
CA HIS A 87 -3.91 -3.77 12.42
C HIS A 87 -3.90 -2.28 12.14
N ASP A 88 -2.99 -1.84 11.27
CA ASP A 88 -2.83 -0.45 10.86
C ASP A 88 -2.61 0.49 12.05
N ILE A 89 -1.69 0.11 12.95
CA ILE A 89 -1.39 0.90 14.15
C ILE A 89 -0.53 2.10 13.77
N HIS A 90 -1.04 3.29 14.04
CA HIS A 90 -0.27 4.53 13.99
C HIS A 90 0.33 4.84 15.37
N LEU A 91 1.66 4.91 15.45
CA LEU A 91 2.37 5.34 16.66
C LEU A 91 2.62 6.86 16.61
N PRO A 92 1.98 7.68 17.48
CA PRO A 92 1.99 9.15 17.38
C PRO A 92 3.38 9.78 17.31
N SER A 93 4.35 9.25 18.07
CA SER A 93 5.71 9.78 18.15
C SER A 93 6.64 9.30 17.03
N TYR A 94 6.20 8.34 16.21
CA TYR A 94 7.09 7.60 15.32
C TYR A 94 6.76 7.77 13.84
N GLY A 95 5.59 8.30 13.46
CA GLY A 95 5.27 8.75 12.10
C GLY A 95 5.15 7.65 11.03
N TRP A 96 5.10 6.37 11.43
CA TRP A 96 4.92 5.23 10.53
C TRP A 96 3.84 4.30 11.07
N ASN A 97 3.16 3.60 10.16
CA ASN A 97 2.17 2.59 10.50
C ASN A 97 2.84 1.23 10.66
N ILE A 98 2.43 0.50 11.69
CA ILE A 98 2.74 -0.92 11.86
C ILE A 98 1.56 -1.70 11.29
N ASP A 99 1.82 -2.54 10.28
CA ASP A 99 0.77 -3.29 9.59
C ASP A 99 -0.03 -4.14 10.58
N HIS A 100 0.64 -4.96 11.39
CA HIS A 100 -0.02 -5.86 12.35
C HIS A 100 0.78 -6.00 13.66
N VAL A 101 0.06 -5.96 14.78
CA VAL A 101 0.55 -6.29 16.12
C VAL A 101 -0.29 -7.44 16.68
N ILE A 102 0.38 -8.49 17.16
CA ILE A 102 -0.26 -9.68 17.74
C ILE A 102 0.15 -9.78 19.20
N LEU A 103 -0.82 -9.74 20.11
CA LEU A 103 -0.63 -10.02 21.53
C LEU A 103 -0.96 -11.47 21.82
N SER A 104 -0.06 -12.17 22.51
CA SER A 104 -0.25 -13.54 22.98
C SER A 104 0.19 -13.68 24.45
N ASP A 105 -0.02 -14.86 25.02
CA ASP A 105 0.53 -15.24 26.33
C ASP A 105 2.07 -15.29 26.38
N ARG A 106 2.73 -15.42 25.22
CA ARG A 106 4.20 -15.49 25.10
C ARG A 106 4.86 -14.15 24.81
N GLY A 107 4.08 -13.11 24.51
CA GLY A 107 4.59 -11.79 24.17
C GLY A 107 3.85 -11.14 23.02
N ILE A 108 4.45 -10.06 22.54
CA ILE A 108 3.96 -9.19 21.48
C ILE A 108 4.76 -9.50 20.21
N TYR A 109 4.07 -9.60 19.08
CA TYR A 109 4.71 -9.80 17.78
C TYR A 109 4.32 -8.69 16.84
N VAL A 110 5.28 -8.26 16.02
CA VAL A 110 5.05 -7.36 14.90
C VAL A 110 5.15 -8.16 13.60
N ALA A 111 4.14 -8.04 12.74
CA ALA A 111 4.17 -8.60 11.41
C ALA A 111 4.07 -7.48 10.36
N GLU A 112 4.99 -7.54 9.40
CA GLU A 112 5.07 -6.66 8.22
C GLU A 112 4.54 -7.43 7.01
N THR A 113 3.70 -6.81 6.19
CA THR A 113 3.10 -7.46 5.04
C THR A 113 3.68 -6.94 3.73
N LYS A 114 4.16 -7.85 2.88
CA LYS A 114 4.61 -7.53 1.52
C LYS A 114 3.95 -8.46 0.50
N ASN A 115 3.16 -7.88 -0.40
CA ASN A 115 2.50 -8.63 -1.48
C ASN A 115 3.33 -8.59 -2.78
N TYR A 116 4.48 -9.28 -2.78
CA TYR A 116 5.32 -9.39 -3.98
C TYR A 116 4.90 -10.57 -4.85
N ALA A 117 4.98 -10.39 -6.17
CA ALA A 117 4.81 -11.49 -7.12
C ALA A 117 6.12 -12.27 -7.30
N GLY A 118 5.98 -13.56 -7.60
CA GLY A 118 7.10 -14.46 -7.88
C GLY A 118 7.73 -15.06 -6.62
N GLU A 119 8.87 -15.72 -6.82
CA GLU A 119 9.65 -16.33 -5.74
C GLU A 119 10.47 -15.25 -5.03
N ILE A 120 10.43 -15.24 -3.69
CA ILE A 120 11.18 -14.29 -2.88
C ILE A 120 12.38 -14.99 -2.27
N SER A 121 13.58 -14.43 -2.50
CA SER A 121 14.82 -14.97 -1.94
C SER A 121 15.79 -13.86 -1.58
N GLN A 122 16.77 -14.19 -0.74
CA GLN A 122 17.90 -13.32 -0.46
C GLN A 122 19.15 -13.88 -1.15
N ARG A 123 19.86 -13.02 -1.90
CA ARG A 123 21.15 -13.33 -2.53
C ARG A 123 22.14 -12.22 -2.22
N ASP A 124 23.31 -12.58 -1.71
CA ASP A 124 24.40 -11.65 -1.39
C ASP A 124 23.93 -10.46 -0.51
N GLY A 125 23.08 -10.75 0.47
CA GLY A 125 22.51 -9.75 1.37
C GLY A 125 21.34 -8.94 0.78
N GLN A 126 21.10 -9.01 -0.52
CA GLN A 126 20.02 -8.31 -1.23
C GLN A 126 18.77 -9.20 -1.35
N TRP A 127 17.61 -8.65 -1.00
CA TRP A 127 16.34 -9.30 -1.27
C TRP A 127 15.94 -9.09 -2.72
N ILE A 128 15.50 -10.17 -3.37
CA ILE A 128 15.03 -10.14 -4.76
C ILE A 128 13.68 -10.86 -4.88
N ASN A 129 12.90 -10.44 -5.88
CA ASN A 129 11.80 -11.24 -6.38
C ASN A 129 12.10 -11.75 -7.79
N ARG A 130 11.89 -13.05 -8.00
CA ARG A 130 12.09 -13.73 -9.27
C ARG A 130 10.73 -14.05 -9.87
N ILE A 131 10.43 -13.44 -11.02
CA ILE A 131 9.17 -13.65 -11.75
C ILE A 131 9.48 -14.39 -13.04
N ILE A 132 8.87 -15.57 -13.21
CA ILE A 132 8.97 -16.36 -14.44
C ILE A 132 7.92 -15.85 -15.42
N GLY A 133 8.34 -15.07 -16.41
CA GLY A 133 7.50 -14.63 -17.51
C GLY A 133 7.50 -15.60 -18.68
N ARG A 134 6.58 -15.40 -19.62
CA ARG A 134 6.42 -16.27 -20.81
C ARG A 134 7.69 -16.41 -21.66
N PHE A 135 8.49 -15.36 -21.76
CA PHE A 135 9.67 -15.30 -22.64
C PHE A 135 10.98 -15.07 -21.89
N LYS A 136 10.93 -14.64 -20.63
CA LYS A 136 12.12 -14.35 -19.84
C LYS A 136 11.82 -14.38 -18.34
N ILE A 137 12.87 -14.64 -17.58
CA ILE A 137 12.88 -14.50 -16.12
C ILE A 137 13.25 -13.06 -15.78
N PHE A 138 12.51 -12.47 -14.87
CA PHE A 138 12.79 -11.15 -14.32
C PHE A 138 13.24 -11.29 -12.88
N GLU A 139 14.33 -10.64 -12.52
CA GLU A 139 14.77 -10.51 -11.13
C GLU A 139 14.80 -9.03 -10.78
N ASN A 140 14.02 -8.62 -9.77
CA ASN A 140 14.03 -7.25 -9.28
C ASN A 140 14.53 -7.21 -7.85
N LYS A 141 15.28 -6.18 -7.53
CA LYS A 141 15.66 -5.87 -6.15
C LYS A 141 14.42 -5.37 -5.40
N ILE A 142 14.20 -5.92 -4.22
CA ILE A 142 13.15 -5.47 -3.30
C ILE A 142 13.77 -4.99 -2.00
N GLY A 143 13.04 -4.17 -1.25
CA GLY A 143 13.46 -3.75 0.09
C GLY A 143 13.58 -4.95 1.04
N ASN A 144 14.38 -4.82 2.10
CA ASN A 144 14.53 -5.87 3.10
C ASN A 144 13.29 -5.90 4.02
N PRO A 145 12.42 -6.93 3.91
CA PRO A 145 11.20 -7.01 4.72
C PRO A 145 11.53 -7.33 6.19
N VAL A 146 12.58 -8.13 6.44
CA VAL A 146 13.00 -8.51 7.80
C VAL A 146 13.53 -7.30 8.57
N LEU A 147 14.29 -6.42 7.91
CA LEU A 147 14.78 -5.20 8.53
C LEU A 147 13.62 -4.25 8.88
N GLN A 148 12.61 -4.13 8.01
CA GLN A 148 11.40 -3.34 8.29
C GLN A 148 10.64 -3.88 9.51
N ALA A 149 10.38 -5.19 9.56
CA ALA A 149 9.73 -5.82 10.70
C ALA A 149 10.51 -5.59 12.02
N LYS A 150 11.84 -5.76 12.01
CA LYS A 150 12.71 -5.49 13.17
C LYS A 150 12.67 -4.02 13.60
N HIS A 151 12.67 -3.10 12.64
CA HIS A 151 12.57 -1.67 12.90
C HIS A 151 11.25 -1.31 13.58
N TYR A 152 10.14 -1.88 13.10
CA TYR A 152 8.83 -1.66 13.70
C TYR A 152 8.68 -2.30 15.08
N ALA A 153 9.22 -3.51 15.28
CA ALA A 153 9.29 -4.14 16.61
C ALA A 153 10.08 -3.28 17.60
N ALA A 154 11.25 -2.76 17.20
CA ALA A 154 12.06 -1.89 18.04
C ALA A 154 11.33 -0.59 18.41
N LYS A 155 10.63 0.03 17.45
CA LYS A 155 9.81 1.23 17.70
C LYS A 155 8.64 0.95 18.63
N LEU A 156 7.93 -0.16 18.43
CA LEU A 156 6.84 -0.55 19.33
C LEU A 156 7.35 -0.76 20.75
N ASN A 157 8.48 -1.46 20.90
CA ASN A 157 9.11 -1.65 22.21
C ASN A 157 9.50 -0.31 22.87
N ALA A 158 10.11 0.62 22.12
CA ALA A 158 10.43 1.94 22.63
C ALA A 158 9.18 2.71 23.08
N PHE A 159 8.12 2.71 22.27
CA PHE A 159 6.83 3.30 22.61
C PHE A 159 6.23 2.69 23.88
N LEU A 160 6.22 1.36 24.02
CA LEU A 160 5.68 0.69 25.20
C LEU A 160 6.47 1.04 26.48
N LYS A 161 7.79 1.17 26.38
CA LYS A 161 8.64 1.63 27.49
C LYS A 161 8.33 3.07 27.91
N GLU A 162 8.09 3.97 26.95
CA GLU A 162 7.64 5.35 27.24
C GLU A 162 6.30 5.36 28.01
N GLN A 163 5.44 4.36 27.79
CA GLN A 163 4.18 4.18 28.53
C GLN A 163 4.33 3.39 29.84
N ASN A 164 5.56 3.21 30.34
CA ASN A 164 5.91 2.42 31.54
C ASN A 164 5.60 0.91 31.47
N ALA A 165 5.43 0.34 30.27
CA ALA A 165 5.20 -1.08 30.06
C ALA A 165 6.52 -1.84 29.81
N ASN A 166 7.42 -1.83 30.81
CA ASN A 166 8.84 -2.20 30.64
C ASN A 166 9.15 -3.70 30.59
N ASN A 167 8.21 -4.57 30.97
CA ASN A 167 8.42 -6.02 31.10
C ASN A 167 7.84 -6.84 29.94
N LEU A 168 7.47 -6.19 28.83
CA LEU A 168 6.87 -6.84 27.69
C LEU A 168 7.94 -7.25 26.69
N TRP A 169 7.89 -8.51 26.24
CA TRP A 169 8.72 -9.00 25.15
C TRP A 169 8.04 -8.71 23.82
N VAL A 170 8.73 -7.99 22.94
CA VAL A 170 8.30 -7.57 21.59
C VAL A 170 9.29 -8.10 20.55
#